data_AF-A0A3Q2ZF63-F1
#
_entry.id   AF-A0A3Q2ZF63-F1
#
_cell.length_a   1.000
_cell.length_b   1.000
_cell.length_c   1.000
_cell.angle_alpha   90.00
_cell.angle_beta   90.00
_cell.angle_gamma   90.00
#
_symmetry.space_group_name_H-M   'P 1'
#
loop_
_entity.id
_entity.type
_entity.pdbx_description
1 polymer ?
#
loop_
_entity_poly.entity_id
_entity_poly.type
_entity_poly.pdbx_seq_one_letter_code
_entity_poly.pdbx_strand_id
1 'polypeptide(L)'
;MRVSGVLLVLSVALCSAQKQKELDHRNEADRTSSRECSNLTLVLDNWKYAIMTQVRDLLLHDHNTVLPDYGRIQPLSDALGDLYKEFNALKVRLAELTEKFEDVEAVVDDLGRKPASRGEPRPGGSLRGGAPAGRRSRVVIRKIYKPTDSQ
;
A
#
# COMPACT_ATOMS: atom_id res chain seq x y z
N MET A 1 58.84 -55.86 -28.08
CA MET A 1 57.81 -55.59 -29.10
C MET A 1 56.45 -56.28 -28.85
N ARG A 2 56.38 -57.40 -28.11
CA ARG A 2 55.13 -58.16 -27.92
C ARG A 2 54.07 -57.46 -27.05
N VAL A 3 54.49 -56.64 -26.07
CA VAL A 3 53.57 -56.00 -25.11
C VAL A 3 52.77 -54.86 -25.74
N SER A 4 53.36 -54.08 -26.66
CA SER A 4 52.65 -53.01 -27.38
C SER A 4 51.55 -53.54 -28.30
N GLY A 5 51.76 -54.70 -28.94
CA GLY A 5 50.73 -55.32 -29.78
C GLY A 5 49.51 -55.77 -28.97
N VAL A 6 49.74 -56.34 -27.78
CA VAL A 6 48.66 -56.74 -26.86
C VAL A 6 47.92 -55.51 -26.34
N LEU A 7 48.62 -54.42 -26.01
CA LEU A 7 47.99 -53.18 -25.54
C LEU A 7 47.10 -52.53 -26.61
N LEU A 8 47.55 -52.53 -27.88
CA LEU A 8 46.76 -52.00 -29.00
C LEU A 8 45.52 -52.85 -29.27
N VAL A 9 45.63 -54.18 -29.20
CA VAL A 9 44.49 -55.09 -29.35
C VAL A 9 43.49 -54.91 -28.20
N LEU A 10 43.97 -54.72 -26.96
CA LEU A 10 43.09 -54.42 -25.82
C LEU A 10 42.36 -53.07 -25.98
N SER A 11 43.05 -52.02 -26.43
CA SER A 11 42.41 -50.72 -26.67
C SER A 11 41.35 -50.79 -27.77
N VAL A 12 41.60 -51.51 -28.86
CA VAL A 12 40.60 -51.68 -29.93
C VAL A 12 39.38 -52.49 -29.46
N ALA A 13 39.59 -53.54 -28.65
CA ALA A 13 38.50 -54.33 -28.08
C ALA A 13 37.66 -53.54 -27.05
N LEU A 14 38.29 -52.69 -26.25
CA LEU A 14 37.59 -51.80 -25.32
C LEU A 14 36.78 -50.73 -26.06
N CYS A 15 37.33 -50.16 -27.13
CA CYS A 15 36.63 -49.19 -27.97
C CYS A 15 35.41 -49.80 -28.69
N SER A 16 35.51 -51.03 -29.21
CA SER A 16 34.37 -51.70 -29.84
C SER A 16 33.30 -52.08 -28.82
N ALA A 17 33.69 -52.52 -27.62
CA ALA A 17 32.77 -52.82 -26.53
C ALA A 17 32.04 -51.56 -26.01
N GLN A 18 32.72 -50.41 -25.93
CA GLN A 18 32.07 -49.14 -25.58
C GLN A 18 31.06 -48.70 -26.63
N LYS A 19 31.44 -48.78 -27.91
CA LYS A 19 30.55 -48.41 -29.03
C LYS A 19 29.32 -49.32 -29.10
N GLN A 20 29.47 -50.60 -28.77
CA GLN A 20 28.35 -51.54 -28.72
C GLN A 20 27.41 -51.26 -27.54
N LYS A 21 27.95 -50.92 -26.35
CA LYS A 21 27.13 -50.48 -25.21
C LYS A 21 26.34 -49.21 -25.54
N GLU A 22 26.96 -48.24 -26.22
CA GLU A 22 26.29 -47.00 -26.64
C GLU A 22 25.14 -47.26 -27.63
N LEU A 23 25.36 -48.16 -28.60
CA LEU A 23 24.34 -48.58 -29.55
C LEU A 23 23.19 -49.36 -28.87
N ASP A 24 23.49 -50.22 -27.90
CA ASP A 24 22.47 -50.90 -27.09
C ASP A 24 21.69 -49.91 -26.22
N HIS A 25 22.34 -48.96 -25.54
CA HIS A 25 21.65 -47.93 -24.76
C HIS A 25 20.73 -47.06 -25.61
N ARG A 26 21.15 -46.71 -26.83
CA ARG A 26 20.33 -45.95 -27.78
C ARG A 26 19.12 -46.76 -28.26
N ASN A 27 19.31 -48.05 -28.53
CA ASN A 27 18.26 -48.97 -28.97
C ASN A 27 17.26 -49.28 -27.85
N GLU A 28 17.73 -49.39 -26.60
CA GLU A 28 16.87 -49.57 -25.42
C GLU A 28 16.05 -48.30 -25.12
N ALA A 29 16.63 -47.10 -25.25
CA ALA A 29 15.90 -45.84 -25.12
C ALA A 29 14.81 -45.66 -26.20
N ASP A 30 15.07 -46.13 -27.42
CA ASP A 30 14.10 -46.08 -28.52
C ASP A 30 12.97 -47.12 -28.34
N ARG A 31 13.29 -48.28 -27.74
CA ARG A 31 12.34 -49.32 -27.36
C ARG A 31 11.46 -48.95 -26.17
N THR A 32 11.96 -48.19 -25.20
CA THR A 32 11.14 -47.67 -24.09
C THR A 32 10.27 -46.51 -24.55
N SER A 33 10.80 -45.61 -25.39
CA SER A 33 10.02 -44.53 -26.03
C SER A 33 8.86 -45.06 -26.88
N SER A 34 9.11 -46.10 -27.70
CA SER A 34 8.08 -46.72 -28.55
C SER A 34 7.06 -47.59 -27.79
N ARG A 35 7.41 -48.12 -26.60
CA ARG A 35 6.47 -48.87 -25.72
C ARG A 35 5.64 -47.98 -24.82
N GLU A 36 6.02 -46.72 -24.65
CA GLU A 36 5.38 -45.76 -23.73
C GLU A 36 4.68 -44.61 -24.47
N CYS A 37 4.35 -44.79 -25.75
CA CYS A 37 3.33 -43.98 -26.43
C CYS A 37 1.93 -44.34 -25.89
N SER A 38 1.72 -44.18 -24.59
CA SER A 38 0.39 -44.16 -24.00
C SER A 38 -0.42 -43.08 -24.71
N ASN A 39 -1.67 -43.41 -25.06
CA ASN A 39 -2.56 -42.51 -25.77
C ASN A 39 -2.54 -41.13 -25.07
N LEU A 40 -2.04 -40.11 -25.77
CA LEU A 40 -1.86 -38.76 -25.24
C LEU A 40 -3.13 -38.23 -24.57
N THR A 41 -4.30 -38.57 -25.11
CA THR A 41 -5.60 -38.20 -24.54
C THR A 41 -5.81 -38.79 -23.14
N LEU A 42 -5.35 -40.02 -22.89
CA LEU A 42 -5.48 -40.68 -21.59
C LEU A 42 -4.49 -40.11 -20.56
N VAL A 43 -3.28 -39.77 -21.00
CA VAL A 43 -2.31 -39.06 -20.16
C VAL A 43 -2.89 -37.71 -19.77
N LEU A 44 -3.35 -36.91 -20.73
CA LEU A 44 -3.96 -35.59 -20.47
C LEU A 44 -5.20 -35.68 -19.57
N ASP A 45 -6.05 -36.69 -19.73
CA ASP A 45 -7.23 -36.86 -18.88
C ASP A 45 -6.85 -37.26 -17.44
N ASN A 46 -5.82 -38.09 -17.27
CA ASN A 46 -5.27 -38.40 -15.96
C ASN A 46 -4.68 -37.15 -15.28
N TRP A 47 -3.88 -36.36 -16.00
CA TRP A 47 -3.34 -35.09 -15.47
C TRP A 47 -4.45 -34.11 -15.11
N LYS A 48 -5.46 -33.98 -15.96
CA LYS A 48 -6.66 -33.16 -15.66
C LYS A 48 -7.31 -33.64 -14.37
N TYR A 49 -7.55 -34.93 -14.22
CA TYR A 49 -8.17 -35.49 -13.02
C TYR A 49 -7.31 -35.24 -11.77
N ALA A 50 -6.01 -35.47 -11.85
CA ALA A 50 -5.07 -35.26 -10.76
C ALA A 50 -5.08 -33.80 -10.30
N ILE A 51 -4.97 -32.86 -11.24
CA ILE A 51 -5.01 -31.42 -10.94
C ILE A 51 -6.37 -31.03 -10.36
N MET A 52 -7.48 -31.44 -10.98
CA MET A 52 -8.81 -31.02 -10.54
C MET A 52 -9.16 -31.57 -9.16
N THR A 53 -8.70 -32.79 -8.87
CA THR A 53 -8.87 -33.40 -7.55
C THR A 53 -8.02 -32.68 -6.51
N GLN A 54 -6.75 -32.39 -6.83
CA GLN A 54 -5.86 -31.66 -5.93
C GLN A 54 -6.35 -30.24 -5.65
N VAL A 55 -6.82 -29.51 -6.67
CA VAL A 55 -7.38 -28.16 -6.50
C VAL A 55 -8.67 -28.19 -5.68
N ARG A 56 -9.54 -29.17 -5.93
CA ARG A 56 -10.76 -29.34 -5.12
C ARG A 56 -10.42 -29.63 -3.66
N ASP A 57 -9.46 -30.52 -3.44
CA ASP A 57 -9.01 -30.92 -2.11
C ASP A 57 -8.42 -29.72 -1.34
N LEU A 58 -7.59 -28.93 -2.02
CA LEU A 58 -7.02 -27.68 -1.48
C LEU A 58 -8.12 -26.68 -1.10
N LEU A 59 -9.13 -26.49 -1.96
CA LEU A 59 -10.24 -25.57 -1.68
C LEU A 59 -11.18 -26.06 -0.57
N LEU A 60 -11.33 -27.37 -0.40
CA LEU A 60 -12.19 -27.94 0.65
C LEU A 60 -11.50 -27.98 2.01
N HIS A 61 -10.22 -28.38 2.04
CA HIS A 61 -9.51 -28.67 3.28
C HIS A 61 -8.54 -27.56 3.70
N ASP A 62 -8.01 -26.78 2.76
CA ASP A 62 -6.99 -25.76 3.03
C ASP A 62 -7.27 -24.43 2.30
N HIS A 63 -8.51 -23.96 2.43
CA HIS A 63 -9.01 -22.76 1.76
C HIS A 63 -8.23 -21.48 2.10
N ASN A 64 -7.55 -21.42 3.25
CA ASN A 64 -6.77 -20.27 3.70
C ASN A 64 -5.48 -20.05 2.89
N THR A 65 -5.01 -21.06 2.15
CA THR A 65 -3.84 -20.92 1.27
C THR A 65 -4.17 -20.30 -0.09
N VAL A 66 -5.45 -20.34 -0.48
CA VAL A 66 -5.93 -19.90 -1.80
C VAL A 66 -6.74 -18.62 -1.69
N LEU A 67 -7.49 -18.47 -0.60
CA LEU A 67 -8.30 -17.29 -0.32
C LEU A 67 -7.68 -16.54 0.87
N PRO A 68 -7.57 -15.20 0.80
CA PRO A 68 -7.28 -14.41 1.99
C PRO A 68 -8.27 -14.75 3.12
N ASP A 69 -7.80 -14.79 4.37
CA ASP A 69 -8.65 -14.94 5.56
C ASP A 69 -9.62 -13.74 5.68
N TYR A 70 -10.72 -13.77 4.96
CA TYR A 70 -11.73 -12.71 5.03
C TYR A 70 -12.38 -12.62 6.41
N GLY A 71 -12.27 -13.67 7.24
CA GLY A 71 -12.65 -13.61 8.66
C GLY A 71 -11.84 -12.57 9.47
N ARG A 72 -10.64 -12.20 9.03
CA ARG A 72 -9.83 -11.14 9.68
C ARG A 72 -10.28 -9.73 9.30
N ILE A 73 -11.07 -9.57 8.25
CA ILE A 73 -11.53 -8.25 7.81
C ILE A 73 -12.61 -7.67 8.74
N GLN A 74 -13.40 -8.55 9.38
CA GLN A 74 -14.48 -8.17 10.28
C GLN A 74 -13.99 -7.36 11.51
N PRO A 75 -13.02 -7.84 12.31
CA PRO A 75 -12.52 -7.07 13.45
C PRO A 75 -11.85 -5.75 13.05
N LEU A 76 -11.24 -5.69 11.86
CA LEU A 76 -10.71 -4.45 11.30
C LEU A 76 -11.82 -3.46 10.94
N SER A 77 -12.92 -3.94 10.35
CA SER A 77 -14.11 -3.15 10.06
C SER A 77 -14.76 -2.61 11.33
N ASP A 78 -14.86 -3.43 12.37
CA ASP A 78 -15.42 -3.04 13.66
C ASP A 78 -14.54 -1.97 14.33
N ALA A 79 -13.23 -2.16 14.36
CA ALA A 79 -12.28 -1.16 14.86
C ALA A 79 -12.35 0.17 14.09
N LEU A 80 -12.56 0.13 12.77
CA LEU A 80 -12.76 1.32 11.95
C LEU A 80 -14.07 2.04 12.32
N GLY A 81 -15.14 1.28 12.56
CA GLY A 81 -16.42 1.79 13.02
C GLY A 81 -16.32 2.46 14.39
N ASP A 82 -15.57 1.88 15.31
CA ASP A 82 -15.34 2.45 16.64
C ASP A 82 -14.48 3.72 16.58
N LEU A 83 -13.43 3.74 15.76
CA LEU A 83 -12.63 4.94 15.52
C LEU A 83 -13.46 6.08 14.94
N TYR A 84 -14.41 5.78 14.05
CA TYR A 84 -15.33 6.78 13.51
C TYR A 84 -16.23 7.39 14.59
N LYS A 85 -16.70 6.58 15.55
CA LYS A 85 -17.46 7.09 16.71
C LYS A 85 -16.60 7.99 17.58
N GLU A 86 -15.38 7.58 17.90
CA GLU A 86 -14.44 8.37 18.69
C GLU A 86 -14.08 9.70 18.00
N PHE A 87 -13.84 9.66 16.69
CA PHE A 87 -13.60 10.88 15.90
C PHE A 87 -14.78 11.84 15.95
N ASN A 88 -16.02 11.33 15.82
CA ASN A 88 -17.20 12.17 15.95
C ASN A 88 -17.38 12.70 17.38
N ALA A 89 -17.10 11.90 18.41
CA ALA A 89 -17.10 12.37 19.79
C ALA A 89 -16.06 13.49 20.01
N LEU A 90 -14.88 13.36 19.41
CA LEU A 90 -13.85 14.40 19.44
C LEU A 90 -14.31 15.67 18.73
N LYS A 91 -14.97 15.55 17.57
CA LYS A 91 -15.57 16.70 16.88
C LYS A 91 -16.58 17.45 17.73
N VAL A 92 -17.45 16.72 18.44
CA VAL A 92 -18.42 17.33 19.37
C VAL A 92 -17.69 18.09 20.49
N ARG A 93 -16.68 17.47 21.12
CA ARG A 93 -15.88 18.12 22.15
C ARG A 93 -15.14 19.36 21.65
N LEU A 94 -14.68 19.34 20.41
CA LEU A 94 -13.98 20.48 19.81
C LEU A 94 -14.95 21.63 19.53
N ALA A 95 -16.15 21.33 19.02
CA ALA A 95 -17.21 22.33 18.87
C ALA A 95 -17.59 22.96 20.21
N GLU A 96 -17.75 22.16 21.27
CA GLU A 96 -18.02 22.65 22.63
C GLU A 96 -16.88 23.53 23.16
N LEU A 97 -15.62 23.18 22.87
CA LEU A 97 -14.47 24.01 23.27
C LEU A 97 -14.41 25.32 22.49
N THR A 98 -14.78 25.31 21.21
CA THR A 98 -14.87 26.52 20.38
C THR A 98 -15.95 27.46 20.90
N GLU A 99 -17.13 26.94 21.24
CA GLU A 99 -18.21 27.73 21.85
C GLU A 99 -17.74 28.39 23.16
N LYS A 100 -17.08 27.62 24.04
CA LYS A 100 -16.49 28.18 25.28
C LYS A 100 -15.43 29.25 25.00
N PHE A 101 -14.69 29.13 23.91
CA PHE A 101 -13.70 30.14 23.53
C PHE A 101 -14.38 31.42 23.04
N GLU A 102 -15.47 31.31 22.28
CA GLU A 102 -16.29 32.46 21.85
C GLU A 102 -16.89 33.19 23.06
N ASP A 103 -17.38 32.47 24.07
CA ASP A 103 -17.86 33.06 25.32
C ASP A 103 -16.74 33.81 26.06
N VAL A 104 -15.55 33.23 26.15
CA VAL A 104 -14.38 33.88 26.77
C VAL A 104 -13.93 35.11 25.97
N GLU A 105 -13.95 35.03 24.64
CA GLU A 105 -13.66 36.16 23.75
C GLU A 105 -14.66 37.30 23.96
N ALA A 106 -15.95 36.99 24.12
CA ALA A 106 -16.97 37.98 24.44
C ALA A 106 -16.74 38.65 25.80
N VAL A 107 -16.34 37.89 26.83
CA VAL A 107 -15.96 38.44 28.14
C VAL A 107 -14.77 39.39 28.01
N VAL A 108 -13.74 39.01 27.24
CA VAL A 108 -12.57 39.87 26.99
C VAL A 108 -12.94 41.12 26.20
N ASP A 109 -13.83 41.03 25.20
CA ASP A 109 -14.29 42.19 24.43
C ASP A 109 -15.11 43.16 25.31
N ASP A 110 -15.93 42.64 26.23
CA ASP A 110 -16.73 43.46 27.16
C ASP A 110 -15.85 44.19 28.20
N LEU A 111 -14.78 43.55 28.66
CA LEU A 111 -13.71 44.17 29.48
C LEU A 111 -12.93 45.22 28.69
N GLY A 112 -12.68 45.00 27.41
CA GLY A 112 -12.06 45.97 26.51
C GLY A 112 -12.95 47.17 26.18
N ARG A 113 -14.29 47.03 26.32
CA ARG A 113 -15.28 48.01 25.88
C ARG A 113 -15.79 49.03 26.92
N LYS A 114 -15.35 49.02 28.19
CA LYS A 114 -15.90 49.95 29.20
C LYS A 114 -14.87 50.94 29.81
N PRO A 115 -15.21 52.24 29.94
CA PRO A 115 -15.68 53.14 28.89
C PRO A 115 -14.68 54.29 28.68
N ALA A 116 -14.28 54.54 27.43
CA ALA A 116 -13.81 55.87 27.04
C ALA A 116 -15.03 56.82 26.93
N SER A 117 -15.68 57.10 28.07
CA SER A 117 -16.61 58.23 28.17
C SER A 117 -16.64 58.75 29.61
N ARG A 118 -15.62 59.56 29.92
CA ARG A 118 -15.79 60.68 30.85
C ARG A 118 -15.15 61.92 30.23
N GLY A 119 -15.86 62.50 29.27
CA GLY A 119 -15.57 63.81 28.71
C GLY A 119 -16.88 64.58 28.62
N GLU A 120 -17.18 65.31 29.69
CA GLU A 120 -18.30 66.25 29.83
C GLU A 120 -18.33 67.26 28.67
N PRO A 121 -19.51 67.70 28.17
CA PRO A 121 -19.56 68.73 27.15
C PRO A 121 -19.31 70.09 27.82
N ARG A 122 -18.13 70.69 27.57
CA ARG A 122 -17.87 72.09 27.92
C ARG A 122 -17.65 72.98 26.70
N PRO A 123 -18.14 74.24 26.75
CA PRO A 123 -18.34 75.07 25.58
C PRO A 123 -17.19 76.06 25.36
N GLY A 124 -16.97 76.41 24.09
CA GLY A 124 -16.38 77.68 23.69
C GLY A 124 -14.84 77.81 23.69
N GLY A 125 -14.30 78.19 22.53
CA GLY A 125 -13.25 79.21 22.47
C GLY A 125 -11.86 78.80 21.95
N SER A 126 -11.53 79.36 20.78
CA SER A 126 -10.20 79.90 20.40
C SER A 126 -9.11 78.96 19.83
N LEU A 127 -8.99 79.04 18.50
CA LEU A 127 -7.81 79.35 17.69
C LEU A 127 -6.39 78.87 18.13
N ARG A 128 -5.75 78.18 17.15
CA ARG A 128 -4.38 78.38 16.62
C ARG A 128 -3.24 77.50 17.18
N GLY A 129 -2.70 76.66 16.27
CA GLY A 129 -1.25 76.56 16.02
C GLY A 129 -0.53 75.28 16.43
N GLY A 130 0.20 74.67 15.47
CA GLY A 130 1.40 73.84 15.72
C GLY A 130 1.32 72.37 15.27
N ALA A 131 1.98 72.04 14.16
CA ALA A 131 2.23 70.68 13.65
C ALA A 131 3.41 69.98 14.38
N PRO A 132 3.87 68.77 14.00
CA PRO A 132 3.19 67.54 13.60
C PRO A 132 3.58 66.34 14.51
N ALA A 133 2.75 65.30 14.63
CA ALA A 133 3.13 64.09 15.36
C ALA A 133 2.87 62.81 14.56
N GLY A 134 3.96 62.10 14.25
CA GLY A 134 3.96 60.63 14.15
C GLY A 134 3.48 60.03 12.83
N ARG A 135 4.44 59.78 11.94
CA ARG A 135 4.31 58.93 10.76
C ARG A 135 3.92 57.50 11.17
N ARG A 136 2.63 57.20 11.31
CA ARG A 136 2.13 55.82 11.48
C ARG A 136 2.13 55.13 10.13
N SER A 137 3.16 54.31 9.89
CA SER A 137 3.23 53.41 8.74
C SER A 137 2.06 52.42 8.81
N ARG A 138 1.06 52.61 7.95
CA ARG A 138 -0.03 51.63 7.77
C ARG A 138 0.50 50.53 6.86
N VAL A 139 0.73 49.34 7.42
CA VAL A 139 0.99 48.14 6.64
C VAL A 139 -0.33 47.72 6.00
N VAL A 140 -0.43 47.88 4.68
CA VAL A 140 -1.56 47.39 3.88
C VAL A 140 -1.30 45.92 3.58
N ILE A 141 -2.01 45.02 4.25
CA ILE A 141 -2.00 43.59 3.90
C ILE A 141 -2.94 43.41 2.70
N ARG A 142 -2.35 43.22 1.52
CA ARG A 142 -3.09 42.78 0.32
C ARG A 142 -3.42 41.30 0.48
N LYS A 143 -4.72 40.98 0.46
CA LYS A 143 -5.22 39.59 0.45
C LYS A 143 -5.00 39.02 -0.96
N ILE A 144 -4.06 38.08 -1.09
CA ILE A 144 -3.80 37.37 -2.35
C ILE A 144 -4.80 36.20 -2.41
N TYR A 145 -5.76 36.25 -3.33
CA TYR A 145 -6.51 35.07 -3.74
C TYR A 145 -5.62 34.25 -4.67
N LYS A 146 -5.29 33.02 -4.27
CA LYS A 146 -4.77 32.02 -5.20
C LYS A 146 -5.94 31.48 -6.03
N PRO A 147 -5.89 31.51 -7.36
CA PRO A 147 -6.83 30.75 -8.16
C PRO A 147 -6.52 29.26 -7.99
N THR A 148 -7.51 28.50 -7.54
CA THR A 148 -7.58 27.06 -7.81
C THR A 148 -7.89 26.90 -9.29
N ASP A 149 -6.86 26.64 -10.10
CA ASP A 149 -7.06 25.97 -11.38
C ASP A 149 -7.53 24.54 -11.06
N SER A 150 -8.75 24.23 -11.47
CA SER A 150 -9.27 22.87 -11.51
C SER A 150 -9.29 22.42 -12.97
N GLN A 151 -8.44 21.42 -13.22
CA GLN A 151 -8.45 20.54 -14.37
C GLN A 151 -9.68 19.61 -14.34
#